data_AF-A0A7C5GQX7-F1
#
_entry.id   AF-A0A7C5GQX7-F1
#
_cell.length_a   1.000
_cell.length_b   1.000
_cell.length_c   1.000
_cell.angle_alpha   90.00
_cell.angle_beta   90.00
_cell.angle_gamma   90.00
#
_symmetry.space_group_name_H-M   'P 1'
#
loop_
_entity.id
_entity.type
_entity.pdbx_description
1 polymer ?
#
loop_
_entity_poly.entity_id
_entity_poly.type
_entity_poly.pdbx_seq_one_letter_code
_entity_poly.pdbx_strand_id
1 'polypeptide(L)'
;MAKIMLNKQKRLSLQQASVLFFGGIALTVLLALLTYSPNDHGFFHQNNSAFVVKNWVGGQGAYVADFLFGVFGFVAFLVPVVLLILGFTVFRLGPHMKNPNNPRGGINSVIVVFGAMLALFCATALAQLLFASDFYPEGAGGLLGKLVASLSQMTFLGYHGSIVMLLSGFLIGITLVGDISWGAVTEKIGDFAVYAYQWMSKQDIDTSKVKKVTGSSSQTLKAGLDTAKHVGDGVGGLFSRLGHRLFKDKQAEKAAQAGQFDPQSLHHKDNQDLQVPNFEHLEKENTSATSDKNEEKDEAEQTNQPASSPVTIKSAPMLEKSVEQSAAHKAINQTVNLPSIDLLNAAPDHQGQFSPEDLNSLKDDLIENLSHYGVSAEVTEFYPGPVITRFELQLAAGTKVSKVSNLAKDLARNLGVSSV
;
A
#
# COMPACT_ATOMS: atom_id res chain seq x y z
N MET A 1 -26.38 -37.57 -8.48
CA MET A 1 -27.22 -36.39 -8.81
C MET A 1 -27.12 -36.10 -10.31
N ALA A 2 -28.21 -35.76 -10.99
CA ALA A 2 -28.19 -35.45 -12.42
C ALA A 2 -27.48 -34.11 -12.68
N LYS A 3 -26.51 -34.08 -13.60
CA LYS A 3 -25.71 -32.88 -13.93
C LYS A 3 -26.49 -31.97 -14.88
N ILE A 4 -27.48 -31.23 -14.37
CA ILE A 4 -28.30 -30.29 -15.17
C ILE A 4 -27.38 -29.34 -15.97
N MET A 5 -27.59 -29.28 -17.28
CA MET A 5 -26.80 -28.50 -18.23
C MET A 5 -27.70 -27.49 -18.95
N LEU A 6 -27.61 -26.22 -18.55
CA LEU A 6 -28.27 -25.12 -19.27
C LEU A 6 -27.70 -25.00 -20.69
N ASN A 7 -28.60 -24.97 -21.69
CA ASN A 7 -28.30 -24.72 -23.10
C ASN A 7 -27.65 -23.33 -23.28
N LYS A 8 -26.72 -23.19 -24.25
CA LYS A 8 -25.98 -21.96 -24.57
C LYS A 8 -26.89 -20.73 -24.72
N GLN A 9 -28.02 -20.86 -25.42
CA GLN A 9 -29.00 -19.77 -25.57
C GLN A 9 -29.58 -19.32 -24.22
N LYS A 10 -29.96 -20.26 -23.33
CA LYS A 10 -30.47 -19.93 -22.00
C LYS A 10 -29.41 -19.26 -21.12
N ARG A 11 -28.13 -19.61 -21.25
CA ARG A 11 -27.04 -18.91 -20.54
C ARG A 11 -26.81 -17.50 -21.08
N LEU A 12 -26.85 -17.29 -22.39
CA LEU A 12 -26.73 -15.96 -23.00
C LEU A 12 -27.90 -15.05 -22.59
N SER A 13 -29.13 -15.57 -22.61
CA SER A 13 -30.32 -14.88 -22.12
C SER A 13 -30.22 -14.55 -20.63
N LEU A 14 -29.62 -15.42 -19.80
CA LEU A 14 -29.39 -15.18 -18.38
C LEU A 14 -28.31 -14.10 -18.15
N GLN A 15 -27.27 -14.04 -18.99
CA GLN A 15 -26.26 -12.97 -18.97
C GLN A 15 -26.85 -11.62 -19.42
N GLN A 16 -27.73 -11.62 -20.43
CA GLN A 16 -28.46 -10.42 -20.85
C GLN A 16 -29.39 -9.94 -19.72
N ALA A 17 -30.09 -10.85 -19.06
CA ALA A 17 -30.95 -10.53 -17.91
C ALA A 17 -30.14 -9.97 -16.72
N SER A 18 -28.96 -10.52 -16.40
CA SER A 18 -28.12 -9.96 -15.32
C SER A 18 -27.58 -8.58 -15.68
N VAL A 19 -27.08 -8.37 -16.90
CA VAL A 19 -26.60 -7.05 -17.35
C VAL A 19 -27.72 -6.00 -17.29
N LEU A 20 -28.94 -6.34 -17.71
CA LEU A 20 -30.09 -5.42 -17.62
C LEU A 20 -30.52 -5.15 -16.17
N PHE A 21 -30.57 -6.18 -15.31
CA PHE A 21 -30.95 -6.04 -13.90
C PHE A 21 -29.94 -5.18 -13.11
N PHE A 22 -28.65 -5.54 -13.17
CA PHE A 22 -27.59 -4.78 -12.52
C PHE A 22 -27.40 -3.39 -13.15
N GLY A 23 -27.64 -3.25 -14.46
CA GLY A 23 -27.63 -1.95 -15.14
C GLY A 23 -28.75 -1.01 -14.68
N GLY A 24 -29.95 -1.53 -14.45
CA GLY A 24 -31.05 -0.77 -13.86
C GLY A 24 -30.73 -0.27 -12.45
N ILE A 25 -30.17 -1.14 -11.60
CA ILE A 25 -29.75 -0.77 -10.23
C ILE A 25 -28.56 0.20 -10.25
N ALA A 26 -27.58 -0.01 -11.13
CA ALA A 26 -26.45 0.92 -11.29
C ALA A 26 -26.92 2.31 -11.73
N LEU A 27 -27.89 2.39 -12.63
CA LEU A 27 -28.44 3.66 -13.11
C LEU A 27 -29.25 4.39 -12.02
N THR A 28 -30.06 3.70 -11.22
CA THR A 28 -30.79 4.34 -10.11
C THR A 28 -29.85 4.78 -8.99
N VAL A 29 -28.84 3.98 -8.63
CA VAL A 29 -27.81 4.39 -7.66
C VAL A 29 -27.00 5.58 -8.19
N LEU A 30 -26.61 5.59 -9.46
CA LEU A 30 -25.91 6.72 -10.08
C LEU A 30 -26.76 7.99 -10.07
N LEU A 31 -28.05 7.91 -10.40
CA LEU A 31 -28.96 9.06 -10.37
C LEU A 31 -29.18 9.58 -8.94
N ALA A 32 -29.26 8.68 -7.96
CA ALA A 32 -29.34 9.05 -6.54
C ALA A 32 -28.06 9.77 -6.07
N LEU A 33 -26.88 9.31 -6.47
CA LEU A 33 -25.59 9.97 -6.14
C LEU A 33 -25.44 11.34 -6.84
N LEU A 34 -25.82 11.44 -8.12
CA LEU A 34 -25.74 12.69 -8.89
C LEU A 34 -26.76 13.75 -8.44
N THR A 35 -27.86 13.34 -7.80
CA THR A 35 -28.90 14.24 -7.27
C THR A 35 -28.89 14.29 -5.73
N TYR A 36 -27.76 13.95 -5.11
CA TYR A 36 -27.57 14.05 -3.67
C TYR A 36 -27.60 15.52 -3.19
N SER A 37 -28.15 15.71 -1.99
CA SER A 37 -28.30 17.01 -1.32
C SER A 37 -28.13 16.78 0.19
N PRO A 38 -27.17 17.43 0.86
CA PRO A 38 -27.00 17.33 2.32
C PRO A 38 -28.16 17.87 3.17
N ASN A 39 -29.22 18.38 2.53
CA ASN A 39 -30.46 18.80 3.19
C ASN A 39 -31.55 17.72 3.13
N ASP A 40 -31.36 16.68 2.33
CA ASP A 40 -32.32 15.58 2.23
C ASP A 40 -32.11 14.60 3.40
N HIS A 41 -33.13 13.81 3.73
CA HIS A 41 -33.04 12.87 4.85
C HIS A 41 -32.10 11.69 4.52
N GLY A 42 -31.13 11.43 5.41
CA GLY A 42 -30.11 10.40 5.25
C GLY A 42 -29.86 9.58 6.53
N PHE A 43 -28.87 8.69 6.47
CA PHE A 43 -28.43 7.87 7.61
C PHE A 43 -27.47 8.64 8.54
N PHE A 44 -26.57 9.43 7.94
CA PHE A 44 -25.59 10.28 8.61
C PHE A 44 -26.11 11.72 8.73
N HIS A 45 -26.87 12.21 7.74
CA HIS A 45 -27.48 13.55 7.74
C HIS A 45 -28.99 13.49 8.03
N GLN A 46 -29.40 13.77 9.27
CA GLN A 46 -30.81 13.84 9.67
C GLN A 46 -31.31 15.30 9.73
N ASN A 47 -31.61 15.89 8.57
CA ASN A 47 -32.21 17.23 8.51
C ASN A 47 -33.74 17.15 8.41
N ASN A 48 -34.42 17.01 9.56
CA ASN A 48 -35.90 16.95 9.66
C ASN A 48 -36.64 18.23 9.19
N SER A 49 -35.92 19.26 8.72
CA SER A 49 -36.50 20.54 8.26
C SER A 49 -36.97 20.49 6.79
N ALA A 50 -36.55 19.48 6.02
CA ALA A 50 -36.76 19.43 4.57
C ALA A 50 -38.06 18.69 4.19
N PHE A 51 -39.17 19.43 4.16
CA PHE A 51 -40.48 18.88 3.77
C PHE A 51 -40.55 18.36 2.31
N VAL A 52 -39.55 18.65 1.48
CA VAL A 52 -39.44 18.19 0.08
C VAL A 52 -38.03 17.66 -0.18
N VAL A 53 -37.94 16.38 -0.52
CA VAL A 53 -36.70 15.70 -0.95
C VAL A 53 -36.30 16.21 -2.34
N LYS A 54 -35.01 16.54 -2.53
CA LYS A 54 -34.47 17.01 -3.83
C LYS A 54 -33.96 15.87 -4.72
N ASN A 55 -33.59 14.74 -4.12
CA ASN A 55 -33.12 13.55 -4.84
C ASN A 55 -34.17 13.03 -5.85
N TRP A 56 -33.77 12.84 -7.11
CA TRP A 56 -34.71 12.44 -8.18
C TRP A 56 -35.18 10.99 -8.07
N VAL A 57 -34.51 10.16 -7.26
CA VAL A 57 -34.93 8.79 -6.94
C VAL A 57 -35.85 8.77 -5.70
N GLY A 58 -36.20 9.94 -5.15
CA GLY A 58 -37.04 10.10 -3.98
C GLY A 58 -36.31 9.88 -2.66
N GLY A 59 -37.06 9.83 -1.55
CA GLY A 59 -36.48 9.73 -0.19
C GLY A 59 -35.56 8.51 -0.01
N GLN A 60 -35.95 7.36 -0.59
CA GLN A 60 -35.13 6.14 -0.57
C GLN A 60 -33.80 6.34 -1.33
N GLY A 61 -33.82 7.14 -2.40
CA GLY A 61 -32.61 7.56 -3.11
C GLY A 61 -31.68 8.41 -2.26
N ALA A 62 -32.23 9.39 -1.52
CA ALA A 62 -31.46 10.22 -0.59
C ALA A 62 -30.77 9.39 0.50
N TYR A 63 -31.49 8.46 1.15
CA TYR A 63 -30.90 7.54 2.12
C TYR A 63 -29.78 6.67 1.54
N VAL A 64 -29.95 6.12 0.33
CA VAL A 64 -28.90 5.32 -0.33
C VAL A 64 -27.69 6.19 -0.71
N ALA A 65 -27.91 7.40 -1.22
CA ALA A 65 -26.83 8.31 -1.60
C ALA A 65 -26.02 8.78 -0.38
N ASP A 66 -26.69 9.22 0.70
CA ASP A 66 -26.02 9.62 1.94
C ASP A 66 -25.24 8.46 2.57
N PHE A 67 -25.81 7.25 2.60
CA PHE A 67 -25.09 6.07 3.08
C PHE A 67 -23.81 5.79 2.27
N LEU A 68 -23.91 5.84 0.94
CA LEU A 68 -22.77 5.58 0.06
C LEU A 68 -21.69 6.67 0.17
N PHE A 69 -22.07 7.96 0.26
CA PHE A 69 -21.11 9.04 0.48
C PHE A 69 -20.47 8.98 1.88
N GLY A 70 -21.24 8.66 2.92
CA GLY A 70 -20.68 8.55 4.28
C GLY A 70 -19.72 7.38 4.44
N VAL A 71 -19.97 6.23 3.79
CA VAL A 71 -19.06 5.08 3.85
C VAL A 71 -17.87 5.25 2.90
N PHE A 72 -18.08 5.69 1.66
CA PHE A 72 -17.06 5.62 0.57
C PHE A 72 -16.56 6.98 0.05
N GLY A 73 -17.12 8.10 0.50
CA GLY A 73 -16.79 9.43 -0.04
C GLY A 73 -17.07 9.52 -1.54
N PHE A 74 -16.19 10.18 -2.30
CA PHE A 74 -16.31 10.26 -3.77
C PHE A 74 -16.18 8.91 -4.48
N VAL A 75 -15.60 7.90 -3.83
CA VAL A 75 -15.49 6.54 -4.39
C VAL A 75 -16.86 5.85 -4.50
N ALA A 76 -17.91 6.41 -3.87
CA ALA A 76 -19.31 6.04 -4.13
C ALA A 76 -19.65 6.02 -5.64
N PHE A 77 -19.09 6.93 -6.45
CA PHE A 77 -19.31 6.95 -7.90
C PHE A 77 -18.74 5.73 -8.65
N LEU A 78 -17.83 4.95 -8.05
CA LEU A 78 -17.37 3.67 -8.62
C LEU A 78 -18.36 2.53 -8.34
N VAL A 79 -19.26 2.65 -7.36
CA VAL A 79 -20.20 1.57 -7.00
C VAL A 79 -21.14 1.19 -8.16
N PRO A 80 -21.75 2.12 -8.91
CA PRO A 80 -22.44 1.81 -10.18
C PRO A 80 -21.58 1.05 -11.19
N VAL A 81 -20.30 1.41 -11.31
CA VAL A 81 -19.36 0.75 -12.25
C VAL A 81 -19.07 -0.68 -11.81
N VAL A 82 -18.86 -0.91 -10.52
CA VAL A 82 -18.68 -2.26 -9.94
C VAL A 82 -19.95 -3.10 -10.14
N LEU A 83 -21.15 -2.54 -9.94
CA LEU A 83 -22.42 -3.24 -10.21
C LEU A 83 -22.54 -3.67 -11.68
N LEU A 84 -22.17 -2.81 -12.64
CA LEU A 84 -22.14 -3.17 -14.07
C LEU A 84 -21.13 -4.30 -14.37
N ILE A 85 -19.93 -4.24 -13.78
CA ILE A 85 -18.90 -5.29 -13.90
C ILE A 85 -19.41 -6.62 -13.33
N LEU A 86 -20.06 -6.62 -12.17
CA LEU A 86 -20.67 -7.81 -11.57
C LEU A 86 -21.79 -8.37 -12.47
N GLY A 87 -22.70 -7.52 -12.94
CA GLY A 87 -23.77 -7.90 -13.87
C GLY A 87 -23.28 -8.53 -15.17
N PHE A 88 -22.13 -8.09 -15.68
CA PHE A 88 -21.48 -8.66 -16.86
C PHE A 88 -20.71 -9.95 -16.59
N THR A 89 -20.06 -10.06 -15.42
CA THR A 89 -19.15 -11.17 -15.09
C THR A 89 -19.85 -12.43 -14.55
N VAL A 90 -20.92 -12.30 -13.75
CA VAL A 90 -21.61 -13.42 -13.08
C VAL A 90 -22.06 -14.54 -14.04
N PHE A 91 -22.40 -14.21 -15.29
CA PHE A 91 -22.76 -15.21 -16.32
C PHE A 91 -21.90 -15.12 -17.60
N ARG A 92 -20.68 -14.54 -17.53
CA ARG A 92 -19.79 -14.35 -18.69
C ARG A 92 -19.37 -15.69 -19.31
N LEU A 93 -19.82 -15.96 -20.54
CA LEU A 93 -19.28 -17.07 -21.34
C LEU A 93 -17.87 -16.74 -21.83
N GLY A 94 -16.86 -16.98 -20.99
CA GLY A 94 -15.46 -16.87 -21.38
C GLY A 94 -15.12 -17.82 -22.56
N PRO A 95 -14.32 -17.40 -23.56
CA PRO A 95 -13.98 -18.24 -24.72
C PRO A 95 -13.36 -19.61 -24.37
N HIS A 96 -12.68 -19.70 -23.22
CA HIS A 96 -12.08 -20.92 -22.69
C HIS A 96 -13.07 -21.92 -22.06
N MET A 97 -14.36 -21.57 -21.93
CA MET A 97 -15.43 -22.47 -21.48
C MET A 97 -15.79 -23.59 -22.48
N LYS A 98 -14.95 -23.81 -23.51
CA LYS A 98 -15.02 -24.98 -24.42
C LYS A 98 -14.65 -26.30 -23.74
N ASN A 99 -13.91 -26.27 -22.61
CA ASN A 99 -13.52 -27.50 -21.90
C ASN A 99 -14.62 -27.92 -20.89
N PRO A 100 -15.31 -29.07 -21.06
CA PRO A 100 -16.41 -29.51 -20.19
C PRO A 100 -15.98 -29.90 -18.77
N ASN A 101 -14.68 -30.02 -18.51
CA ASN A 101 -14.10 -30.35 -17.20
C ASN A 101 -13.64 -29.14 -16.38
N ASN A 102 -13.74 -27.91 -16.91
CA ASN A 102 -13.46 -26.71 -16.11
C ASN A 102 -14.47 -26.61 -14.94
N PRO A 103 -14.06 -26.48 -13.66
CA PRO A 103 -14.99 -26.31 -12.55
C PRO A 103 -15.95 -25.13 -12.80
N ARG A 104 -17.24 -25.36 -12.51
CA ARG A 104 -18.33 -24.49 -12.94
C ARG A 104 -18.26 -23.08 -12.33
N GLY A 105 -17.66 -22.13 -13.04
CA GLY A 105 -17.97 -20.68 -12.99
C GLY A 105 -17.73 -19.91 -11.69
N GLY A 106 -17.54 -20.58 -10.54
CA GLY A 106 -17.47 -19.90 -9.25
C GLY A 106 -16.14 -19.21 -8.97
N ILE A 107 -15.01 -19.89 -9.19
CA ILE A 107 -13.72 -19.41 -8.66
C ILE A 107 -13.23 -18.12 -9.32
N ASN A 108 -13.38 -17.98 -10.65
CA ASN A 108 -13.10 -16.71 -11.34
C ASN A 108 -14.02 -15.58 -10.85
N SER A 109 -15.31 -15.86 -10.64
CA SER A 109 -16.24 -14.85 -10.10
C SER A 109 -15.88 -14.43 -8.68
N VAL A 110 -15.42 -15.36 -7.83
CA VAL A 110 -14.90 -15.05 -6.49
C VAL A 110 -13.62 -14.21 -6.56
N ILE A 111 -12.69 -14.52 -7.48
CA ILE A 111 -11.46 -13.73 -7.69
C ILE A 111 -11.80 -12.30 -8.15
N VAL A 112 -12.74 -12.14 -9.09
CA VAL A 112 -13.21 -10.82 -9.56
C VAL A 112 -13.91 -10.04 -8.46
N VAL A 113 -14.78 -10.68 -7.66
CA VAL A 113 -15.45 -10.03 -6.51
C VAL A 113 -14.42 -9.59 -5.46
N PHE A 114 -13.46 -10.46 -5.13
CA PHE A 114 -12.38 -10.13 -4.19
C PHE A 114 -11.49 -8.99 -4.70
N GLY A 115 -11.10 -9.03 -5.98
CA GLY A 115 -10.36 -7.96 -6.65
C GLY A 115 -11.10 -6.62 -6.66
N ALA A 116 -12.42 -6.64 -6.89
CA ALA A 116 -13.26 -5.45 -6.86
C ALA A 116 -13.39 -4.87 -5.45
N MET A 117 -13.56 -5.71 -4.43
CA MET A 117 -13.58 -5.27 -3.03
C MET A 117 -12.23 -4.70 -2.59
N LEU A 118 -11.12 -5.35 -2.95
CA LEU A 118 -9.76 -4.86 -2.69
C LEU A 118 -9.52 -3.51 -3.38
N ALA A 119 -9.88 -3.38 -4.67
CA ALA A 119 -9.75 -2.13 -5.40
C ALA A 119 -10.58 -1.01 -4.76
N LEU A 120 -11.83 -1.27 -4.37
CA LEU A 120 -12.70 -0.28 -3.73
C LEU A 120 -12.14 0.18 -2.37
N PHE A 121 -11.70 -0.78 -1.53
CA PHE A 121 -11.13 -0.53 -0.20
C PHE A 121 -9.78 0.23 -0.26
N CYS A 122 -8.95 -0.08 -1.25
CA CYS A 122 -7.73 0.70 -1.50
C CYS A 122 -8.04 2.08 -2.09
N ALA A 123 -9.07 2.20 -2.95
CA ALA A 123 -9.46 3.48 -3.55
C ALA A 123 -10.04 4.47 -2.54
N THR A 124 -10.85 4.03 -1.57
CA THR A 124 -11.37 4.92 -0.51
C THR A 124 -10.23 5.46 0.37
N ALA A 125 -9.31 4.58 0.78
CA ALA A 125 -8.15 4.97 1.55
C ALA A 125 -7.22 5.93 0.77
N LEU A 126 -6.95 5.63 -0.50
CA LEU A 126 -6.13 6.46 -1.37
C LEU A 126 -6.81 7.82 -1.63
N ALA A 127 -8.13 7.86 -1.82
CA ALA A 127 -8.88 9.11 -1.95
C ALA A 127 -8.79 9.98 -0.69
N GLN A 128 -8.89 9.37 0.49
CA GLN A 128 -8.75 10.08 1.78
C GLN A 128 -7.33 10.61 2.02
N LEU A 129 -6.30 9.97 1.46
CA LEU A 129 -4.92 10.42 1.57
C LEU A 129 -4.59 11.53 0.55
N LEU A 130 -5.04 11.40 -0.69
CA LEU A 130 -4.64 12.30 -1.80
C LEU A 130 -5.53 13.53 -1.97
N PHE A 131 -6.78 13.50 -1.50
CA PHE A 131 -7.75 14.58 -1.71
C PHE A 131 -8.32 15.09 -0.39
N ALA A 132 -8.00 16.34 -0.05
CA ALA A 132 -8.79 17.11 0.92
C ALA A 132 -10.11 17.55 0.27
N SER A 133 -11.22 17.52 1.00
CA SER A 133 -12.53 17.93 0.47
C SER A 133 -13.54 18.28 1.56
N ASP A 134 -14.16 19.46 1.43
CA ASP A 134 -15.20 19.94 2.34
C ASP A 134 -16.63 19.57 1.90
N PHE A 135 -16.79 18.88 0.77
CA PHE A 135 -18.08 18.51 0.18
C PHE A 135 -18.94 17.59 1.05
N TYR A 136 -18.30 16.75 1.89
CA TYR A 136 -18.96 15.82 2.79
C TYR A 136 -18.12 15.73 4.08
N PRO A 137 -18.71 15.77 5.30
CA PRO A 137 -17.95 15.83 6.56
C PRO A 137 -16.97 14.65 6.80
N GLU A 138 -17.28 13.50 6.21
CA GLU A 138 -16.41 12.31 6.26
C GLU A 138 -15.24 12.32 5.26
N GLY A 139 -15.05 13.40 4.50
CA GLY A 139 -13.90 13.57 3.59
C GLY A 139 -13.97 12.72 2.33
N ALA A 140 -12.94 12.83 1.48
CA ALA A 140 -12.96 12.31 0.12
C ALA A 140 -13.08 10.79 0.01
N GLY A 141 -12.63 10.04 1.03
CA GLY A 141 -12.77 8.58 1.10
C GLY A 141 -13.88 8.06 2.01
N GLY A 142 -14.62 8.96 2.68
CA GLY A 142 -15.62 8.60 3.68
C GLY A 142 -15.05 7.91 4.92
N LEU A 143 -15.93 7.41 5.78
CA LEU A 143 -15.60 6.76 7.04
C LEU A 143 -14.71 5.52 6.85
N LEU A 144 -14.93 4.75 5.77
CA LEU A 144 -14.10 3.60 5.43
C LEU A 144 -12.70 4.04 4.96
N GLY A 145 -12.62 5.09 4.13
CA GLY A 145 -11.35 5.65 3.71
C GLY A 145 -10.53 6.19 4.88
N LYS A 146 -11.16 6.91 5.82
CA LYS A 146 -10.54 7.36 7.07
C LYS A 146 -9.97 6.21 7.89
N LEU A 147 -10.75 5.15 8.13
CA LEU A 147 -10.32 3.97 8.89
C LEU A 147 -9.08 3.32 8.25
N VAL A 148 -9.13 3.06 6.95
CA VAL A 148 -8.08 2.30 6.25
C VAL A 148 -6.81 3.14 6.03
N ALA A 149 -6.96 4.45 5.76
CA ALA A 149 -5.84 5.38 5.73
C ALA A 149 -5.12 5.45 7.08
N SER A 150 -5.87 5.55 8.18
CA SER A 150 -5.33 5.56 9.55
C SER A 150 -4.58 4.27 9.89
N LEU A 151 -5.19 3.10 9.65
CA LEU A 151 -4.55 1.79 9.87
C LEU A 151 -3.29 1.60 9.01
N SER A 152 -3.28 2.10 7.77
CA SER A 152 -2.09 2.06 6.92
C SER A 152 -0.98 3.01 7.40
N GLN A 153 -1.32 4.20 7.89
CA GLN A 153 -0.36 5.16 8.46
C GLN A 153 0.25 4.69 9.78
N MET A 154 -0.48 3.90 10.58
CA MET A 154 0.04 3.26 11.81
C MET A 154 1.08 2.16 11.54
N THR A 155 1.27 1.76 10.28
CA THR A 155 2.33 0.82 9.88
C THR A 155 3.67 1.57 9.70
N PHE A 156 4.80 0.88 9.84
CA PHE A 156 6.17 1.43 9.72
C PHE A 156 6.50 2.16 8.38
N LEU A 157 5.57 2.13 7.42
CA LEU A 157 5.66 2.81 6.13
C LEU A 157 5.41 4.32 6.20
N GLY A 158 4.65 4.80 7.20
CA GLY A 158 4.20 6.19 7.31
C GLY A 158 3.40 6.69 6.08
N TYR A 159 3.00 7.96 6.10
CA TYR A 159 2.11 8.57 5.09
C TYR A 159 2.48 8.24 3.63
N HIS A 160 3.74 8.46 3.23
CA HIS A 160 4.18 8.24 1.85
C HIS A 160 4.21 6.75 1.47
N GLY A 161 4.62 5.86 2.39
CA GLY A 161 4.61 4.43 2.14
C GLY A 161 3.19 3.85 2.11
N SER A 162 2.27 4.36 2.94
CA SER A 162 0.84 4.02 2.88
C SER A 162 0.26 4.28 1.48
N ILE A 163 0.58 5.42 0.86
CA ILE A 163 0.16 5.75 -0.51
C ILE A 163 0.66 4.69 -1.51
N VAL A 164 1.94 4.32 -1.46
CA VAL A 164 2.53 3.32 -2.37
C VAL A 164 1.93 1.92 -2.14
N MET A 165 1.70 1.54 -0.88
CA MET A 165 1.07 0.27 -0.51
C MET A 165 -0.38 0.19 -1.01
N LEU A 166 -1.18 1.24 -0.80
CA LEU A 166 -2.58 1.30 -1.21
C LEU A 166 -2.73 1.41 -2.72
N LEU A 167 -1.85 2.16 -3.40
CA LEU A 167 -1.79 2.19 -4.86
C LEU A 167 -1.44 0.81 -5.45
N SER A 168 -0.51 0.08 -4.83
CA SER A 168 -0.17 -1.29 -5.21
C SER A 168 -1.37 -2.24 -5.03
N GLY A 169 -2.06 -2.17 -3.89
CA GLY A 169 -3.28 -2.95 -3.65
C GLY A 169 -4.42 -2.63 -4.63
N PHE A 170 -4.60 -1.36 -4.98
CA PHE A 170 -5.55 -0.90 -5.99
C PHE A 170 -5.25 -1.47 -7.39
N LEU A 171 -3.99 -1.41 -7.83
CA LEU A 171 -3.55 -1.98 -9.11
C LEU A 171 -3.69 -3.51 -9.15
N ILE A 172 -3.41 -4.21 -8.05
CA ILE A 172 -3.67 -5.65 -7.91
C ILE A 172 -5.17 -5.93 -8.04
N GLY A 173 -6.03 -5.20 -7.32
CA GLY A 173 -7.48 -5.35 -7.39
C GLY A 173 -8.03 -5.17 -8.81
N ILE A 174 -7.62 -4.11 -9.52
CA ILE A 174 -8.00 -3.87 -10.92
C ILE A 174 -7.47 -4.97 -11.85
N THR A 175 -6.25 -5.47 -11.64
CA THR A 175 -5.68 -6.59 -12.42
C THR A 175 -6.54 -7.85 -12.30
N LEU A 176 -6.99 -8.18 -11.08
CA LEU A 176 -7.86 -9.34 -10.80
C LEU A 176 -9.28 -9.18 -11.35
N VAL A 177 -9.79 -7.95 -11.46
CA VAL A 177 -11.12 -7.66 -12.04
C VAL A 177 -11.12 -7.74 -13.57
N GLY A 178 -10.07 -7.22 -14.22
CA GLY A 178 -10.03 -7.05 -15.68
C GLY A 178 -9.47 -8.23 -16.47
N ASP A 179 -9.06 -9.33 -15.82
CA ASP A 179 -8.20 -10.38 -16.42
C ASP A 179 -6.93 -9.77 -17.09
N ILE A 180 -6.33 -8.72 -16.51
CA ILE A 180 -5.39 -7.85 -17.22
C ILE A 180 -4.04 -8.55 -17.46
N SER A 181 -3.74 -8.83 -18.73
CA SER A 181 -2.41 -9.26 -19.17
C SER A 181 -1.51 -8.04 -19.39
N TRP A 182 -0.66 -7.75 -18.40
CA TRP A 182 0.28 -6.61 -18.44
C TRP A 182 1.16 -6.57 -19.70
N GLY A 183 1.54 -7.72 -20.27
CA GLY A 183 2.22 -7.80 -21.57
C GLY A 183 1.43 -7.15 -22.73
N ALA A 184 0.13 -7.42 -22.83
CA ALA A 184 -0.73 -6.82 -23.86
C ALA A 184 -1.04 -5.34 -23.58
N VAL A 185 -0.95 -4.91 -22.31
CA VAL A 185 -0.97 -3.48 -21.95
C VAL A 185 0.32 -2.80 -22.42
N THR A 186 1.49 -3.38 -22.15
CA THR A 186 2.77 -2.82 -22.62
C THR A 186 2.90 -2.82 -24.14
N GLU A 187 2.38 -3.84 -24.84
CA GLU A 187 2.29 -3.84 -26.31
C GLU A 187 1.46 -2.65 -26.81
N LYS A 188 0.26 -2.43 -26.24
CA LYS A 188 -0.60 -1.30 -26.62
C LYS A 188 -0.03 0.08 -26.26
N ILE A 189 0.68 0.19 -25.13
CA ILE A 189 1.39 1.43 -24.77
C ILE A 189 2.56 1.67 -25.74
N GLY A 190 3.25 0.61 -26.19
CA GLY A 190 4.27 0.69 -27.24
C GLY A 190 3.70 1.14 -28.58
N ASP A 191 2.62 0.50 -29.06
CA ASP A 191 1.91 0.88 -30.28
C ASP A 191 1.44 2.35 -30.21
N PHE A 192 0.89 2.78 -29.07
CA PHE A 192 0.46 4.16 -28.85
C PHE A 192 1.64 5.15 -28.82
N ALA A 193 2.75 4.80 -28.18
CA ALA A 193 3.95 5.65 -28.15
C ALA A 193 4.57 5.81 -29.55
N VAL A 194 4.60 4.74 -30.35
CA VAL A 194 5.04 4.77 -31.75
C VAL A 194 4.09 5.64 -32.60
N TYR A 195 2.77 5.47 -32.44
CA TYR A 195 1.78 6.30 -33.13
C TYR A 195 1.87 7.78 -32.73
N ALA A 196 2.02 8.09 -31.45
CA ALA A 196 2.20 9.46 -30.96
C ALA A 196 3.50 10.10 -31.49
N TYR A 197 4.58 9.32 -31.58
CA TYR A 197 5.84 9.76 -32.17
C TYR A 197 5.73 10.01 -33.68
N GLN A 198 5.06 9.13 -34.44
CA GLN A 198 4.76 9.33 -35.87
C GLN A 198 3.90 10.58 -36.10
N TRP A 199 2.87 10.78 -35.27
CA TRP A 199 1.99 11.95 -35.32
C TRP A 199 2.74 13.25 -35.02
N MET A 200 3.66 13.27 -34.05
CA MET A 200 4.51 14.43 -33.76
C MET A 200 5.59 14.68 -34.80
N SER A 201 6.22 13.64 -35.36
CA SER A 201 7.32 13.78 -36.33
C SER A 201 6.85 14.10 -37.75
N LYS A 202 5.56 13.84 -38.07
CA LYS A 202 4.97 13.89 -39.42
C LYS A 202 5.71 13.01 -40.44
N GLN A 203 6.36 11.93 -39.98
CA GLN A 203 7.01 10.94 -40.85
C GLN A 203 6.28 9.61 -40.78
N ASP A 204 5.83 9.10 -41.94
CA ASP A 204 5.30 7.74 -42.09
C ASP A 204 6.43 6.71 -41.92
N ILE A 205 6.64 6.29 -40.67
CA ILE A 205 7.57 5.19 -40.34
C ILE A 205 6.85 3.87 -40.61
N ASP A 206 7.28 3.16 -41.66
CA ASP A 206 6.76 1.86 -42.09
C ASP A 206 6.64 0.82 -40.94
N THR A 207 5.41 0.68 -40.43
CA THR A 207 5.08 -0.20 -39.30
C THR A 207 5.18 -1.69 -39.63
N SER A 208 5.30 -2.07 -40.91
CA SER A 208 5.40 -3.48 -41.32
C SER A 208 6.68 -4.15 -40.78
N LYS A 209 7.76 -3.37 -40.63
CA LYS A 209 9.06 -3.87 -40.13
C LYS A 209 9.06 -4.11 -38.62
N VAL A 210 8.46 -3.20 -37.84
CA VAL A 210 8.37 -3.31 -36.37
C VAL A 210 7.62 -4.58 -35.97
N LYS A 211 6.50 -4.87 -36.65
CA LYS A 211 5.62 -6.01 -36.39
C LYS A 211 6.28 -7.38 -36.60
N LYS A 212 7.43 -7.43 -37.29
CA LYS A 212 8.21 -8.66 -37.53
C LYS A 212 9.18 -8.99 -36.39
N VAL A 213 9.47 -8.03 -35.50
CA VAL A 213 10.36 -8.21 -34.34
C VAL A 213 9.55 -8.53 -33.08
N THR A 214 8.42 -7.85 -32.86
CA THR A 214 7.58 -7.99 -31.64
C THR A 214 6.98 -9.39 -31.46
N GLY A 215 6.79 -10.15 -32.54
CA GLY A 215 6.33 -11.54 -32.46
C GLY A 215 7.23 -12.44 -31.58
N SER A 216 8.53 -12.16 -31.50
CA SER A 216 9.50 -12.90 -30.69
C SER A 216 9.22 -12.83 -29.19
N SER A 217 8.86 -11.64 -28.66
CA SER A 217 8.51 -11.48 -27.23
C SER A 217 7.28 -12.30 -26.84
N SER A 218 6.31 -12.48 -27.75
CA SER A 218 5.17 -13.34 -27.51
C SER A 218 5.53 -14.84 -27.44
N GLN A 219 6.65 -15.23 -28.06
CA GLN A 219 7.17 -16.61 -28.02
C GLN A 219 8.06 -16.84 -26.79
N THR A 220 8.92 -15.88 -26.41
CA THR A 220 9.73 -15.99 -25.18
C THR A 220 8.86 -15.94 -23.92
N LEU A 221 7.82 -15.10 -23.88
CA LEU A 221 6.84 -15.10 -22.79
C LEU A 221 6.03 -16.40 -22.72
N LYS A 222 5.70 -17.04 -23.85
CA LYS A 222 5.08 -18.37 -23.86
C LYS A 222 6.04 -19.46 -23.38
N ALA A 223 7.28 -19.47 -23.86
CA ALA A 223 8.31 -20.40 -23.38
C ALA A 223 8.55 -20.26 -21.86
N GLY A 224 8.58 -19.03 -21.34
CA GLY A 224 8.63 -18.76 -19.91
C GLY A 224 7.40 -19.23 -19.15
N LEU A 225 6.19 -19.03 -19.70
CA LEU A 225 4.93 -19.49 -19.10
C LEU A 225 4.80 -21.01 -19.08
N ASP A 226 5.17 -21.70 -20.16
CA ASP A 226 5.15 -23.17 -20.23
C ASP A 226 6.29 -23.79 -19.38
N THR A 227 7.42 -23.11 -19.23
CA THR A 227 8.46 -23.47 -18.25
C THR A 227 7.93 -23.33 -16.81
N ALA A 228 7.28 -22.21 -16.49
CA ALA A 228 6.67 -21.98 -15.18
C ALA A 228 5.55 -23.00 -14.88
N LYS A 229 4.85 -23.48 -15.91
CA LYS A 229 3.82 -24.52 -15.82
C LYS A 229 4.41 -25.88 -15.45
N HIS A 230 5.52 -26.28 -16.08
CA HIS A 230 6.26 -27.49 -15.69
C HIS A 230 6.92 -27.38 -14.31
N VAL A 231 7.30 -26.18 -13.85
CA VAL A 231 7.72 -25.95 -12.45
C VAL A 231 6.53 -26.06 -11.48
N GLY A 232 5.34 -25.62 -11.89
CA GLY A 232 4.11 -25.64 -11.08
C GLY A 232 3.70 -27.03 -10.58
N ASP A 233 3.82 -28.06 -11.43
CA ASP A 233 3.55 -29.45 -11.05
C ASP A 233 4.49 -29.93 -9.92
N GLY A 234 5.76 -29.48 -9.93
CA GLY A 234 6.71 -29.74 -8.86
C GLY A 234 6.39 -28.98 -7.55
N VAL A 235 5.96 -27.72 -7.66
CA VAL A 235 5.61 -26.89 -6.49
C VAL A 235 4.38 -27.41 -5.75
N GLY A 236 3.35 -27.89 -6.47
CA GLY A 236 2.20 -28.57 -5.84
C GLY A 236 2.59 -29.84 -5.08
N GLY A 237 3.53 -30.61 -5.63
CA GLY A 237 4.14 -31.76 -4.95
C GLY A 237 4.98 -31.39 -3.73
N LEU A 238 5.59 -30.19 -3.71
CA LEU A 238 6.39 -29.70 -2.60
C LEU A 238 5.52 -29.25 -1.42
N PHE A 239 4.50 -28.40 -1.66
CA PHE A 239 3.61 -27.91 -0.61
C PHE A 239 2.78 -29.04 0.03
N SER A 240 2.30 -30.00 -0.76
CA SER A 240 1.59 -31.18 -0.22
C SER A 240 2.50 -32.05 0.65
N ARG A 241 3.76 -32.29 0.24
CA ARG A 241 4.74 -33.03 1.05
C ARG A 241 5.17 -32.27 2.31
N LEU A 242 5.33 -30.95 2.25
CA LEU A 242 5.72 -30.13 3.39
C LEU A 242 4.58 -30.04 4.42
N GLY A 243 3.34 -29.79 3.96
CA GLY A 243 2.15 -29.80 4.81
C GLY A 243 1.91 -31.16 5.48
N HIS A 244 2.06 -32.27 4.74
CA HIS A 244 1.89 -33.61 5.29
C HIS A 244 2.99 -33.99 6.31
N ARG A 245 4.21 -33.43 6.22
CA ARG A 245 5.22 -33.58 7.29
C ARG A 245 4.83 -32.77 8.52
N LEU A 246 4.62 -31.46 8.36
CA LEU A 246 4.26 -30.54 9.45
C LEU A 246 3.01 -30.96 10.25
N PHE A 247 2.03 -31.63 9.61
CA PHE A 247 0.88 -32.21 10.31
C PHE A 247 1.14 -33.59 10.93
N LYS A 248 2.00 -34.42 10.35
CA LYS A 248 2.30 -35.75 10.87
C LYS A 248 3.15 -35.66 12.16
N ASP A 249 4.12 -34.77 12.18
CA ASP A 249 5.03 -34.61 13.31
C ASP A 249 4.27 -34.12 14.55
N LYS A 250 3.37 -33.13 14.38
CA LYS A 250 2.45 -32.65 15.44
C LYS A 250 1.40 -33.67 15.91
N GLN A 251 1.15 -34.75 15.18
CA GLN A 251 0.29 -35.86 15.64
C GLN A 251 1.09 -36.99 16.29
N ALA A 252 2.32 -37.26 15.83
CA ALA A 252 3.23 -38.20 16.48
C ALA A 252 3.62 -37.71 17.89
N GLU A 253 3.96 -36.43 18.04
CA GLU A 253 4.33 -35.80 19.30
C GLU A 253 3.18 -35.87 20.33
N LYS A 254 1.93 -35.61 19.91
CA LYS A 254 0.74 -35.74 20.77
C LYS A 254 0.32 -37.18 21.08
N ALA A 255 0.80 -38.18 20.34
CA ALA A 255 0.54 -39.59 20.64
C ALA A 255 1.54 -40.18 21.67
N ALA A 256 2.69 -39.53 21.86
CA ALA A 256 3.76 -40.01 22.74
C ALA A 256 3.61 -39.62 24.22
N GLN A 257 2.65 -38.74 24.56
CA GLN A 257 2.44 -38.23 25.94
C GLN A 257 1.08 -38.67 26.54
N ALA A 258 0.57 -39.84 26.15
CA ALA A 258 -0.63 -40.46 26.72
C ALA A 258 -0.29 -41.61 27.69
N GLY A 259 0.67 -41.39 28.58
CA GLY A 259 1.02 -42.30 29.68
C GLY A 259 0.12 -42.08 30.90
N GLN A 260 -0.36 -43.15 31.52
CA GLN A 260 -1.18 -43.07 32.74
C GLN A 260 -0.32 -42.63 33.94
N PHE A 261 -0.89 -41.78 34.82
CA PHE A 261 -0.29 -41.40 36.09
C PHE A 261 -1.23 -41.75 37.24
N ASP A 262 -0.70 -42.38 38.29
CA ASP A 262 -1.44 -42.97 39.40
C ASP A 262 -1.24 -42.11 40.68
N PRO A 263 -2.30 -41.52 41.27
CA PRO A 263 -2.17 -40.36 42.17
C PRO A 263 -1.78 -40.69 43.63
N GLN A 264 -0.99 -41.74 43.90
CA GLN A 264 -0.57 -42.12 45.28
C GLN A 264 0.93 -42.41 45.48
N SER A 265 1.79 -42.18 44.49
CA SER A 265 3.23 -42.44 44.60
C SER A 265 4.04 -41.33 45.30
N LEU A 266 4.10 -41.45 46.63
CA LEU A 266 5.25 -41.14 47.51
C LEU A 266 5.67 -39.67 47.74
N HIS A 267 5.53 -39.26 49.00
CA HIS A 267 6.52 -38.42 49.67
C HIS A 267 7.93 -39.07 49.55
N HIS A 268 8.98 -38.30 49.22
CA HIS A 268 9.91 -37.77 50.23
C HIS A 268 11.09 -36.96 49.63
N LYS A 269 11.46 -35.89 50.36
CA LYS A 269 12.83 -35.42 50.66
C LYS A 269 13.64 -34.51 49.72
N ASP A 270 14.41 -33.68 50.43
CA ASP A 270 15.71 -33.07 50.17
C ASP A 270 15.84 -32.02 49.05
N ASN A 271 15.55 -30.78 49.45
CA ASN A 271 16.14 -29.57 48.89
C ASN A 271 17.68 -29.65 48.90
N GLN A 272 18.33 -29.17 47.83
CA GLN A 272 19.62 -28.47 47.96
C GLN A 272 19.64 -27.22 47.06
N ASP A 273 19.77 -26.07 47.72
CA ASP A 273 20.42 -24.82 47.32
C ASP A 273 20.37 -24.37 45.85
N LEU A 274 19.47 -23.40 45.60
CA LEU A 274 19.73 -22.27 44.69
C LEU A 274 19.00 -21.03 45.23
N GLN A 275 19.77 -20.05 45.70
CA GLN A 275 19.26 -18.87 46.41
C GLN A 275 18.82 -17.77 45.42
N VAL A 276 17.63 -17.21 45.62
CA VAL A 276 17.16 -15.98 44.97
C VAL A 276 16.69 -14.97 46.03
N PRO A 277 17.07 -13.68 45.94
CA PRO A 277 16.66 -12.68 46.93
C PRO A 277 15.15 -12.43 46.95
N ASN A 278 14.59 -12.21 48.14
CA ASN A 278 13.20 -11.82 48.34
C ASN A 278 13.01 -10.30 48.23
N PHE A 279 11.89 -9.85 47.69
CA PHE A 279 11.54 -8.44 47.44
C PHE A 279 10.32 -7.93 48.24
N GLU A 280 9.85 -8.68 49.26
CA GLU A 280 8.63 -8.37 50.04
C GLU A 280 8.66 -7.12 50.94
N HIS A 281 9.73 -6.30 50.94
CA HIS A 281 9.90 -5.15 51.84
C HIS A 281 9.99 -3.78 51.13
N LEU A 282 8.95 -3.39 50.38
CA LEU A 282 8.73 -1.98 49.98
C LEU A 282 7.27 -1.48 50.02
N GLU A 283 6.31 -2.23 50.56
CA GLU A 283 4.95 -1.72 50.83
C GLU A 283 4.44 -2.06 52.24
N LYS A 284 4.52 -1.08 53.17
CA LYS A 284 3.45 -0.64 54.11
C LYS A 284 4.01 0.03 55.38
N GLU A 285 4.08 1.35 55.34
CA GLU A 285 3.63 2.29 56.38
C GLU A 285 3.70 3.71 55.77
N ASN A 286 2.75 4.64 55.95
CA ASN A 286 1.63 4.66 56.89
C ASN A 286 0.25 4.79 56.20
N THR A 287 -0.81 4.44 56.94
CA THR A 287 -2.21 4.46 56.49
C THR A 287 -3.00 5.55 57.24
N SER A 288 -4.18 5.92 56.69
CA SER A 288 -5.24 6.75 57.30
C SER A 288 -5.08 8.28 57.23
N ALA A 289 -6.15 9.08 57.19
CA ALA A 289 -7.56 8.74 57.46
C ALA A 289 -8.60 9.37 56.50
N THR A 290 -9.66 8.59 56.26
CA THR A 290 -11.09 8.95 56.13
C THR A 290 -11.56 10.16 55.29
N SER A 291 -12.45 9.87 54.34
CA SER A 291 -13.42 10.83 53.77
C SER A 291 -14.79 10.70 54.47
N ASP A 292 -15.55 11.79 54.59
CA ASP A 292 -17.03 11.75 54.56
C ASP A 292 -17.62 13.08 54.03
N LYS A 293 -18.96 13.22 54.03
CA LYS A 293 -19.72 14.05 53.06
C LYS A 293 -20.30 15.39 53.57
N ASN A 294 -20.67 16.21 52.59
CA ASN A 294 -21.88 17.06 52.48
C ASN A 294 -22.02 18.43 53.18
N GLU A 295 -22.89 19.24 52.56
CA GLU A 295 -23.74 20.33 53.10
C GLU A 295 -23.13 21.68 53.52
N GLU A 296 -22.94 22.54 52.50
CA GLU A 296 -23.60 23.86 52.35
C GLU A 296 -23.96 24.66 53.62
N LYS A 297 -23.22 25.75 53.90
CA LYS A 297 -23.81 27.11 54.10
C LYS A 297 -22.84 28.31 54.16
N ASP A 298 -23.46 29.49 54.06
CA ASP A 298 -22.98 30.88 54.20
C ASP A 298 -22.07 31.11 55.45
N GLU A 299 -21.17 32.11 55.56
CA GLU A 299 -21.23 33.54 55.16
C GLU A 299 -19.83 34.15 54.75
N ALA A 300 -19.75 35.49 54.68
CA ALA A 300 -18.67 36.37 54.22
C ALA A 300 -17.37 36.34 55.10
N GLU A 301 -16.19 36.91 54.73
CA GLU A 301 -15.71 37.76 53.61
C GLU A 301 -14.15 37.56 53.48
N GLN A 302 -13.23 38.28 52.79
CA GLN A 302 -13.15 39.54 52.02
C GLN A 302 -11.96 39.51 51.01
N THR A 303 -12.04 40.32 49.94
CA THR A 303 -10.94 40.91 49.10
C THR A 303 -10.14 40.10 48.04
N ASN A 304 -9.93 40.79 46.92
CA ASN A 304 -8.79 40.78 45.97
C ASN A 304 -8.64 39.66 44.92
N GLN A 305 -9.28 39.91 43.77
CA GLN A 305 -8.70 39.64 42.44
C GLN A 305 -8.08 40.92 41.86
N PRO A 306 -7.14 40.83 40.90
CA PRO A 306 -7.06 41.82 39.82
C PRO A 306 -6.88 41.19 38.42
N ALA A 307 -7.26 41.94 37.37
CA ALA A 307 -7.14 41.51 35.98
C ALA A 307 -6.50 42.57 35.07
N SER A 308 -5.70 42.10 34.11
CA SER A 308 -5.36 42.69 32.79
C SER A 308 -4.99 44.19 32.62
N SER A 309 -3.81 44.40 32.02
CA SER A 309 -3.47 45.50 31.08
C SER A 309 -3.23 46.93 31.63
N PRO A 310 -2.54 47.83 30.89
CA PRO A 310 -1.44 47.64 29.93
C PRO A 310 -0.23 48.58 30.21
N VAL A 311 0.87 48.49 29.45
CA VAL A 311 1.96 49.51 29.44
C VAL A 311 2.38 49.86 28.01
N THR A 312 2.62 51.15 27.76
CA THR A 312 3.05 51.74 26.47
C THR A 312 4.41 52.42 26.62
N ILE A 313 5.25 52.38 25.57
CA ILE A 313 6.51 53.16 25.49
C ILE A 313 6.50 53.99 24.18
N LYS A 314 7.09 55.19 24.21
CA LYS A 314 7.04 56.21 23.15
C LYS A 314 8.43 56.56 22.57
N SER A 315 8.47 56.75 21.24
CA SER A 315 9.30 57.69 20.43
C SER A 315 10.57 58.33 21.05
N ALA A 316 11.79 58.15 20.51
CA ALA A 316 12.38 58.68 19.25
C ALA A 316 13.27 59.95 19.49
N PRO A 317 14.42 60.11 18.79
CA PRO A 317 14.54 60.66 17.42
C PRO A 317 15.49 59.83 16.50
N MET A 318 15.67 59.98 15.17
CA MET A 318 15.25 60.89 14.07
C MET A 318 16.42 61.68 13.41
N LEU A 319 16.80 61.26 12.19
CA LEU A 319 17.49 61.97 11.08
C LEU A 319 17.70 60.91 9.96
N GLU A 320 16.84 60.77 8.95
CA GLU A 320 16.65 61.63 7.75
C GLU A 320 17.91 61.63 6.84
N LYS A 321 17.91 60.93 5.70
CA LYS A 321 17.40 61.36 4.36
C LYS A 321 17.37 60.15 3.39
N SER A 322 16.67 60.11 2.25
CA SER A 322 15.67 61.00 1.61
C SER A 322 15.10 60.29 0.35
N VAL A 323 13.81 60.53 0.00
CA VAL A 323 13.22 60.59 -1.38
C VAL A 323 13.67 59.54 -2.42
N GLU A 324 12.83 58.74 -3.10
CA GLU A 324 11.37 58.56 -3.19
C GLU A 324 11.12 57.21 -3.95
N GLN A 325 9.94 56.75 -4.39
CA GLN A 325 8.57 57.28 -4.46
C GLN A 325 7.57 56.13 -4.27
N SER A 326 6.31 56.42 -3.87
CA SER A 326 5.20 55.48 -4.07
C SER A 326 3.84 56.16 -4.04
N ALA A 327 3.13 56.18 -5.19
CA ALA A 327 1.71 56.46 -5.27
C ALA A 327 1.07 55.78 -6.49
N ALA A 328 -0.15 55.27 -6.30
CA ALA A 328 -1.13 54.92 -7.34
C ALA A 328 -0.87 53.72 -8.30
N HIS A 329 -1.15 52.53 -7.77
CA HIS A 329 -2.20 51.61 -8.29
C HIS A 329 -1.94 50.59 -9.43
N LYS A 330 -2.11 49.31 -9.02
CA LYS A 330 -3.09 48.33 -9.56
C LYS A 330 -2.65 47.36 -10.68
N ALA A 331 -2.01 46.27 -10.26
CA ALA A 331 -2.33 44.91 -10.70
C ALA A 331 -1.98 43.91 -9.58
N ILE A 332 -2.83 42.91 -9.29
CA ILE A 332 -2.44 41.78 -8.43
C ILE A 332 -1.73 40.73 -9.29
N ASN A 333 -0.56 41.12 -9.80
CA ASN A 333 0.40 40.17 -10.35
C ASN A 333 1.27 39.69 -9.20
N GLN A 334 0.84 38.65 -8.49
CA GLN A 334 1.74 37.89 -7.62
C GLN A 334 2.69 37.05 -8.51
N THR A 335 3.66 37.73 -9.13
CA THR A 335 4.86 37.08 -9.65
C THR A 335 5.59 36.47 -8.47
N VAL A 336 5.36 35.18 -8.24
CA VAL A 336 6.12 34.37 -7.29
C VAL A 336 7.57 34.40 -7.75
N ASN A 337 8.38 35.24 -7.12
CA ASN A 337 9.79 35.38 -7.45
C ASN A 337 10.49 34.11 -6.97
N LEU A 338 10.90 33.26 -7.90
CA LEU A 338 11.54 31.99 -7.54
C LEU A 338 12.88 32.26 -6.85
N PRO A 339 13.23 31.52 -5.78
CA PRO A 339 14.53 31.66 -5.15
C PRO A 339 15.65 31.36 -6.15
N SER A 340 16.67 32.22 -6.19
CA SER A 340 17.82 32.01 -7.06
C SER A 340 18.67 30.82 -6.60
N ILE A 341 19.43 30.24 -7.53
CA ILE A 341 20.39 29.16 -7.28
C ILE A 341 21.48 29.56 -6.27
N ASP A 342 21.72 30.87 -6.12
CA ASP A 342 22.70 31.47 -5.20
C ASP A 342 22.36 31.25 -3.70
N LEU A 343 21.19 30.70 -3.37
CA LEU A 343 20.86 30.22 -2.03
C LEU A 343 21.44 28.83 -1.72
N LEU A 344 22.04 28.16 -2.69
CA LEU A 344 22.82 26.94 -2.48
C LEU A 344 24.25 27.29 -2.05
N ASN A 345 24.78 26.54 -1.10
CA ASN A 345 26.21 26.57 -0.80
C ASN A 345 27.00 26.09 -2.02
N ALA A 346 28.17 26.68 -2.26
CA ALA A 346 29.12 26.17 -3.25
C ALA A 346 29.47 24.70 -2.95
N ALA A 347 29.72 23.92 -3.99
CA ALA A 347 30.19 22.54 -3.83
C ALA A 347 31.54 22.54 -3.09
N PRO A 348 31.75 21.65 -2.09
CA PRO A 348 33.04 21.53 -1.42
C PRO A 348 34.10 21.03 -2.40
N ASP A 349 35.35 21.48 -2.23
CA ASP A 349 36.47 20.99 -3.04
C ASP A 349 36.56 19.46 -2.97
N HIS A 350 36.54 18.82 -4.14
CA HIS A 350 36.66 17.38 -4.26
C HIS A 350 38.07 16.94 -3.84
N GLN A 351 38.21 16.48 -2.60
CA GLN A 351 39.38 15.68 -2.19
C GLN A 351 39.49 14.47 -3.13
N GLY A 352 40.73 14.16 -3.53
CA GLY A 352 41.01 13.52 -4.81
C GLY A 352 40.33 12.17 -5.04
N GLN A 353 40.13 11.85 -6.32
CA GLN A 353 39.91 10.47 -6.76
C GLN A 353 41.08 9.61 -6.26
N PHE A 354 40.77 8.39 -5.76
CA PHE A 354 41.79 7.43 -5.31
C PHE A 354 42.88 7.21 -6.37
N SER A 355 44.12 7.02 -5.94
CA SER A 355 45.21 6.67 -6.86
C SER A 355 44.87 5.35 -7.57
N PRO A 356 45.22 5.18 -8.85
CA PRO A 356 45.14 3.87 -9.49
C PRO A 356 45.97 2.80 -8.74
N GLU A 357 46.99 3.20 -7.96
CA GLU A 357 47.78 2.30 -7.11
C GLU A 357 46.98 1.83 -5.88
N ASP A 358 46.23 2.72 -5.23
CA ASP A 358 45.33 2.39 -4.11
C ASP A 358 44.22 1.42 -4.57
N LEU A 359 43.64 1.69 -5.74
CA LEU A 359 42.54 0.90 -6.30
C LEU A 359 42.95 -0.50 -6.73
N ASN A 360 44.19 -0.67 -7.22
CA ASN A 360 44.76 -2.00 -7.48
C ASN A 360 45.08 -2.74 -6.18
N SER A 361 45.64 -2.06 -5.17
CA SER A 361 45.92 -2.66 -3.86
C SER A 361 44.64 -3.20 -3.20
N LEU A 362 43.57 -2.38 -3.17
CA LEU A 362 42.26 -2.78 -2.63
C LEU A 362 41.58 -3.90 -3.46
N LYS A 363 41.86 -3.99 -4.76
CA LYS A 363 41.43 -5.11 -5.61
C LYS A 363 42.10 -6.41 -5.17
N ASP A 364 43.40 -6.38 -4.89
CA ASP A 364 44.14 -7.59 -4.54
C ASP A 364 43.77 -8.05 -3.11
N ASP A 365 43.62 -7.12 -2.15
CA ASP A 365 43.07 -7.38 -0.80
C ASP A 365 41.68 -8.05 -0.85
N LEU A 366 40.82 -7.62 -1.78
CA LEU A 366 39.48 -8.18 -1.99
C LEU A 366 39.54 -9.63 -2.50
N ILE A 367 40.45 -9.94 -3.43
CA ILE A 367 40.62 -11.30 -3.96
C ILE A 367 41.26 -12.23 -2.91
N GLU A 368 42.25 -11.77 -2.15
CA GLU A 368 42.84 -12.56 -1.06
C GLU A 368 41.78 -12.89 0.02
N ASN A 369 40.99 -11.90 0.45
CA ASN A 369 39.92 -12.12 1.41
C ASN A 369 38.84 -13.09 0.90
N LEU A 370 38.41 -12.98 -0.36
CA LEU A 370 37.47 -13.96 -0.94
C LEU A 370 38.07 -15.38 -0.97
N SER A 371 39.37 -15.51 -1.22
CA SER A 371 40.07 -16.80 -1.21
C SER A 371 40.02 -17.50 0.15
N HIS A 372 40.17 -16.75 1.26
CA HIS A 372 40.11 -17.30 2.63
C HIS A 372 38.75 -17.93 2.97
N TYR A 373 37.65 -17.41 2.43
CA TYR A 373 36.31 -18.01 2.57
C TYR A 373 36.02 -19.10 1.52
N GLY A 374 37.03 -19.52 0.75
CA GLY A 374 36.90 -20.50 -0.33
C GLY A 374 36.01 -20.00 -1.47
N VAL A 375 36.13 -18.72 -1.83
CA VAL A 375 35.48 -18.12 -3.00
C VAL A 375 36.58 -17.73 -3.98
N SER A 376 36.78 -18.52 -5.03
CA SER A 376 37.65 -18.13 -6.14
C SER A 376 36.91 -17.18 -7.06
N ALA A 377 37.46 -15.98 -7.22
CA ALA A 377 36.92 -14.89 -8.05
C ALA A 377 38.06 -14.09 -8.69
N GLU A 378 37.75 -13.29 -9.69
CA GLU A 378 38.65 -12.35 -10.36
C GLU A 378 37.94 -11.01 -10.56
N VAL A 379 38.62 -9.88 -10.32
CA VAL A 379 38.09 -8.54 -10.62
C VAL A 379 38.32 -8.25 -12.11
N THR A 380 37.22 -8.23 -12.87
CA THR A 380 37.21 -7.91 -14.31
C THR A 380 37.37 -6.41 -14.56
N GLU A 381 36.67 -5.58 -13.79
CA GLU A 381 36.67 -4.11 -13.95
C GLU A 381 36.35 -3.43 -12.62
N PHE A 382 36.74 -2.15 -12.47
CA PHE A 382 36.40 -1.35 -11.30
C PHE A 382 36.00 0.08 -11.67
N TYR A 383 35.03 0.61 -10.93
CA TYR A 383 34.38 1.89 -11.18
C TYR A 383 34.38 2.75 -9.90
N PRO A 384 35.32 3.69 -9.73
CA PRO A 384 35.32 4.61 -8.61
C PRO A 384 34.20 5.65 -8.75
N GLY A 385 33.51 5.96 -7.65
CA GLY A 385 32.46 6.97 -7.57
C GLY A 385 32.58 7.85 -6.33
N PRO A 386 31.71 8.87 -6.15
CA PRO A 386 31.88 9.89 -5.10
C PRO A 386 31.75 9.40 -3.64
N VAL A 387 31.30 8.16 -3.42
CA VAL A 387 31.06 7.58 -2.08
C VAL A 387 31.50 6.11 -2.00
N ILE A 388 31.48 5.38 -3.12
CA ILE A 388 31.84 3.95 -3.20
C ILE A 388 32.62 3.66 -4.49
N THR A 389 33.45 2.63 -4.46
CA THR A 389 34.06 2.00 -5.65
C THR A 389 33.36 0.67 -5.92
N ARG A 390 32.83 0.46 -7.12
CA ARG A 390 32.25 -0.84 -7.53
C ARG A 390 33.34 -1.70 -8.16
N PHE A 391 33.57 -2.89 -7.62
CA PHE A 391 34.40 -3.93 -8.24
C PHE A 391 33.50 -4.98 -8.89
N GLU A 392 33.77 -5.36 -10.14
CA GLU A 392 32.99 -6.37 -10.86
C GLU A 392 33.71 -7.72 -10.83
N LEU A 393 33.08 -8.69 -10.15
CA LEU A 393 33.68 -9.98 -9.80
C LEU A 393 33.17 -11.11 -10.70
N GLN A 394 34.07 -11.68 -11.50
CA GLN A 394 33.84 -12.94 -12.19
C GLN A 394 34.11 -14.10 -11.23
N LEU A 395 33.07 -14.87 -10.88
CA LEU A 395 33.19 -16.03 -9.97
C LEU A 395 33.60 -17.30 -10.72
N ALA A 396 34.34 -18.18 -10.04
CA ALA A 396 34.69 -19.50 -10.56
C ALA A 396 33.45 -20.40 -10.78
N ALA A 397 33.48 -21.23 -11.83
CA ALA A 397 32.36 -22.06 -12.26
C ALA A 397 31.76 -22.92 -11.12
N GLY A 398 30.42 -22.89 -10.99
CA GLY A 398 29.68 -23.57 -9.93
C GLY A 398 29.55 -22.79 -8.60
N THR A 399 30.29 -21.70 -8.42
CA THR A 399 30.15 -20.83 -7.25
C THR A 399 28.83 -20.05 -7.29
N LYS A 400 28.04 -20.14 -6.22
CA LYS A 400 26.77 -19.41 -6.09
C LYS A 400 27.00 -17.98 -5.59
N VAL A 401 26.40 -16.99 -6.24
CA VAL A 401 26.42 -15.57 -5.82
C VAL A 401 25.96 -15.38 -4.37
N SER A 402 24.99 -16.19 -3.91
CA SER A 402 24.53 -16.17 -2.51
C SER A 402 25.62 -16.51 -1.48
N LYS A 403 26.68 -17.24 -1.86
CA LYS A 403 27.83 -17.48 -0.97
C LYS A 403 28.58 -16.17 -0.71
N VAL A 404 28.75 -15.33 -1.73
CA VAL A 404 29.44 -14.03 -1.62
C VAL A 404 28.58 -13.04 -0.84
N SER A 405 27.29 -12.93 -1.18
CA SER A 405 26.36 -12.03 -0.48
C SER A 405 26.24 -12.33 1.02
N ASN A 406 26.29 -13.60 1.42
CA ASN A 406 26.27 -13.98 2.84
C ASN A 406 27.55 -13.62 3.59
N LEU A 407 28.68 -13.39 2.89
CA LEU A 407 29.98 -13.04 3.48
C LEU A 407 30.21 -11.53 3.60
N ALA A 408 29.33 -10.70 3.02
CA ALA A 408 29.50 -9.24 2.91
C ALA A 408 29.91 -8.55 4.23
N LYS A 409 29.30 -8.94 5.36
CA LYS A 409 29.61 -8.38 6.68
C LYS A 409 30.97 -8.79 7.24
N ASP A 410 31.40 -10.03 6.99
CA ASP A 410 32.71 -10.52 7.43
C ASP A 410 33.84 -9.97 6.53
N LEU A 411 33.56 -9.86 5.23
CA LEU A 411 34.45 -9.28 4.23
C LEU A 411 34.66 -7.78 4.46
N ALA A 412 33.59 -7.02 4.76
CA ALA A 412 33.70 -5.61 5.17
C ALA A 412 34.59 -5.45 6.42
N ARG A 413 34.38 -6.31 7.43
CA ARG A 413 35.17 -6.30 8.67
C ARG A 413 36.66 -6.59 8.44
N ASN A 414 37.00 -7.53 7.55
CA ASN A 414 38.40 -7.85 7.26
C ASN A 414 39.08 -6.76 6.42
N LEU A 415 38.36 -6.13 5.48
CA LEU A 415 38.84 -4.98 4.68
C LEU A 415 38.85 -3.66 5.46
N GLY A 416 38.46 -3.66 6.74
CA GLY A 416 38.45 -2.45 7.59
C GLY A 416 37.39 -1.41 7.23
N VAL A 417 36.39 -1.76 6.40
CA VAL A 417 35.34 -0.85 5.93
C VAL A 417 34.01 -1.07 6.66
N SER A 418 33.13 -0.06 6.65
CA SER A 418 31.84 -0.08 7.34
C SER A 418 30.83 -1.06 6.74
N SER A 419 30.85 -1.25 5.41
CA SER A 419 29.97 -2.15 4.65
C SER A 419 30.51 -2.40 3.25
N VAL A 420 30.17 -3.55 2.68
CA VAL A 420 30.36 -3.95 1.27
C VAL A 420 29.08 -4.60 0.76
#